data_AF-A0A424QTH3-F1
#
_entry.id   AF-A0A424QTH3-F1
#
_cell.length_a   1.000
_cell.length_b   1.000
_cell.length_c   1.000
_cell.angle_alpha   90.00
_cell.angle_beta   90.00
_cell.angle_gamma   90.00
#
_symmetry.space_group_name_H-M   'P 1'
#
loop_
_entity.id
_entity.type
_entity.pdbx_description
1 polymer ?
#
loop_
_entity_poly.entity_id
_entity_poly.type
_entity_poly.pdbx_seq_one_letter_code
_entity_poly.pdbx_strand_id
1 'polypeptide(L)'
;MKKVLWIVLALVALVFGFLISQGLYRTVEVEQGEQGGFILVGLEHVGPYMEIGGAFAKVKTQFPDGELAGIYYDNPEFVTEDSLRSFAGVKVSATEGLEAIAAHPEFRLVEIEKGPALYTEWSGGSG
;
A
#
# COMPACT_ATOMS: atom_id res chain seq x y z
N MET A 1 -17.16 -12.08 44.60
CA MET A 1 -15.74 -12.11 44.16
C MET A 1 -15.52 -13.07 42.99
N LYS A 2 -15.83 -14.37 43.09
CA LYS A 2 -15.65 -15.34 41.98
C LYS A 2 -16.34 -14.95 40.67
N LYS A 3 -17.59 -14.47 40.71
CA LYS A 3 -18.34 -14.02 39.52
C LYS A 3 -17.67 -12.84 38.81
N VAL A 4 -17.16 -11.87 39.56
CA VAL A 4 -16.42 -10.71 39.03
C VAL A 4 -15.13 -11.17 38.36
N LEU A 5 -14.42 -12.11 38.97
CA LEU A 5 -13.21 -12.70 38.39
C LEU A 5 -13.50 -13.37 37.03
N TRP A 6 -14.59 -14.13 36.92
CA TRP A 6 -15.00 -14.76 35.66
C TRP A 6 -15.37 -13.75 34.58
N ILE A 7 -16.05 -12.66 34.94
CA ILE A 7 -16.39 -11.59 34.00
C ILE A 7 -15.11 -10.91 33.47
N VAL A 8 -14.15 -10.61 34.36
CA VAL A 8 -12.88 -10.02 33.96
C VAL A 8 -12.09 -10.97 33.04
N LEU A 9 -12.02 -12.26 33.36
CA LEU A 9 -11.35 -13.25 32.51
C LEU A 9 -12.00 -13.36 31.12
N ALA A 10 -13.32 -13.34 31.04
CA ALA A 10 -14.04 -13.37 29.77
C ALA A 10 -13.75 -12.12 28.92
N LEU A 11 -13.70 -10.93 29.55
CA LEU A 11 -13.32 -9.67 28.90
C LEU A 11 -11.89 -9.72 28.37
N VAL A 12 -10.94 -10.20 29.17
CA VAL A 12 -9.55 -10.36 28.74
C VAL A 12 -9.47 -11.32 27.56
N ALA A 13 -10.14 -12.48 27.61
CA ALA A 13 -10.15 -13.43 26.52
C ALA A 13 -10.76 -12.84 25.23
N LEU A 14 -11.82 -12.04 25.33
CA LEU A 14 -12.43 -11.37 24.20
C LEU A 14 -11.49 -10.34 23.56
N VAL A 15 -10.82 -9.52 24.39
CA VAL A 15 -9.83 -8.54 23.91
C VAL A 15 -8.65 -9.26 23.24
N PHE A 16 -8.09 -10.29 23.86
CA PHE A 16 -7.00 -11.05 23.25
C PHE A 16 -7.44 -11.76 21.96
N GLY A 17 -8.64 -12.33 21.92
CA GLY A 17 -9.21 -12.91 20.71
C GLY A 17 -9.34 -11.89 19.58
N PHE A 18 -9.79 -10.67 19.90
CA PHE A 18 -9.81 -9.56 18.95
C PHE A 18 -8.41 -9.17 18.48
N LEU A 19 -7.45 -8.97 19.39
CA LEU A 19 -6.08 -8.61 19.02
C LEU A 19 -5.42 -9.69 18.16
N ILE A 20 -5.63 -10.97 18.48
CA ILE A 20 -5.13 -12.09 17.67
C ILE A 20 -5.75 -12.07 16.27
N SER A 21 -7.04 -11.76 16.13
CA SER A 21 -7.68 -11.64 14.81
C SER A 21 -7.14 -10.47 14.00
N GLN A 22 -6.67 -9.40 14.67
CA GLN A 22 -5.96 -8.27 14.06
C GLN A 22 -4.46 -8.53 13.85
N GLY A 23 -3.97 -9.73 14.16
CA GLY A 23 -2.57 -10.11 13.90
C GLY A 23 -1.59 -9.82 15.03
N LEU A 24 -2.01 -9.83 16.30
CA LEU A 24 -1.14 -9.62 17.48
C LEU A 24 0.18 -10.43 17.45
N TYR A 25 0.17 -11.62 16.86
CA TYR A 25 1.34 -12.50 16.73
C TYR A 25 1.82 -12.67 15.28
N ARG A 26 1.30 -11.89 14.33
CA ARG A 26 1.78 -11.96 12.95
C ARG A 26 3.12 -11.25 12.85
N THR A 27 4.12 -11.99 12.38
CA THR A 27 5.44 -11.46 12.06
C THR A 27 5.53 -11.21 10.56
N VAL A 28 6.22 -10.14 10.17
CA VAL A 28 6.55 -9.86 8.78
C VAL A 28 7.83 -10.64 8.47
N GLU A 29 7.74 -11.61 7.57
CA GLU A 29 8.92 -12.32 7.06
C GLU A 29 9.47 -11.54 5.86
N VAL A 30 10.74 -11.14 5.96
CA VAL A 30 11.44 -10.46 4.86
C VAL A 30 12.16 -11.50 4.03
N GLU A 31 11.77 -11.59 2.76
CA GLU A 31 12.33 -12.48 1.76
C GLU A 31 13.25 -11.72 0.80
N GLN A 32 14.12 -12.45 0.10
CA GLN A 32 14.92 -11.92 -1.00
C GLN A 32 14.52 -12.64 -2.29
N GLY A 33 14.29 -11.90 -3.36
CA GLY A 33 13.95 -12.48 -4.66
C GLY A 33 13.84 -11.42 -5.75
N GLU A 34 13.41 -11.83 -6.95
CA GLU A 34 13.18 -10.90 -8.04
C GLU A 34 11.77 -10.31 -7.97
N GLN A 35 11.66 -8.99 -8.03
CA GLN A 35 10.41 -8.24 -8.06
C GLN A 35 10.40 -7.25 -9.24
N GLY A 36 9.25 -6.67 -9.57
CA GLY A 36 9.12 -5.73 -10.69
C GLY A 36 8.77 -6.42 -12.01
N GLY A 37 9.13 -5.78 -13.14
CA GLY A 37 8.81 -6.24 -14.49
C GLY A 37 7.40 -5.87 -14.93
N PHE A 38 6.91 -4.71 -14.50
CA PHE A 38 5.57 -4.23 -14.85
C PHE A 38 5.54 -2.71 -14.99
N ILE A 39 4.47 -2.21 -15.60
CA ILE A 39 4.25 -0.78 -15.83
C ILE A 39 3.12 -0.32 -14.92
N LEU A 40 3.30 0.83 -14.30
CA LEU A 40 2.26 1.54 -13.59
C LEU A 40 1.84 2.78 -14.39
N VAL A 41 0.54 3.07 -14.41
CA VAL A 41 0.00 4.36 -14.84
C VAL A 41 -0.69 5.04 -13.67
N GLY A 42 -0.50 6.35 -13.50
CA GLY A 42 -1.04 7.03 -12.34
C GLY A 42 -0.51 8.44 -12.13
N LEU A 43 -0.56 8.90 -10.87
CA LEU A 43 -0.33 10.28 -10.47
C LEU A 43 0.87 10.41 -9.55
N GLU A 44 1.66 11.45 -9.77
CA GLU A 44 2.64 11.93 -8.80
C GLU A 44 1.95 12.58 -7.60
N HIS A 45 2.56 12.43 -6.43
CA HIS A 45 2.19 13.11 -5.19
C HIS A 45 3.46 13.70 -4.57
N VAL A 46 3.39 14.97 -4.20
CA VAL A 46 4.44 15.67 -3.46
C VAL A 46 3.85 16.20 -2.17
N GLY A 47 4.51 15.91 -1.05
CA GLY A 47 4.04 16.24 0.29
C GLY A 47 3.95 15.00 1.19
N PRO A 48 3.26 15.11 2.34
CA PRO A 48 3.16 14.04 3.32
C PRO A 48 2.74 12.70 2.70
N TYR A 49 3.48 11.62 2.97
CA TYR A 49 3.09 10.28 2.49
C TYR A 49 1.73 9.83 3.02
N MET A 50 1.32 10.30 4.20
CA MET A 50 0.00 10.01 4.75
C MET A 50 -1.15 10.60 3.91
N GLU A 51 -0.86 11.57 3.03
CA GLU A 51 -1.84 12.22 2.16
C GLU A 51 -1.92 11.64 0.74
N ILE A 52 -1.03 10.69 0.39
CA ILE A 52 -1.02 10.03 -0.94
C ILE A 52 -2.35 9.35 -1.28
N GLY A 53 -3.17 9.03 -0.27
CA GLY A 53 -4.51 8.44 -0.46
C GLY A 53 -5.40 9.22 -1.43
N GLY A 54 -5.24 10.55 -1.53
CA GLY A 54 -5.95 11.36 -2.51
C GLY A 54 -5.58 11.04 -3.96
N ALA A 55 -4.32 10.73 -4.24
CA ALA A 55 -3.86 10.30 -5.55
C ALA A 55 -4.37 8.88 -5.87
N PHE A 56 -4.32 7.96 -4.91
CA PHE A 56 -4.89 6.62 -5.06
C PHE A 56 -6.39 6.64 -5.36
N ALA A 57 -7.16 7.50 -4.68
CA ALA A 57 -8.60 7.62 -4.91
C ALA A 57 -8.92 8.07 -6.34
N LYS A 58 -8.12 8.98 -6.90
CA LYS A 58 -8.26 9.43 -8.30
C LYS A 58 -7.95 8.32 -9.29
N VAL A 59 -6.85 7.59 -9.08
CA VAL A 59 -6.49 6.43 -9.92
C VAL A 59 -7.58 5.35 -9.85
N LYS A 60 -8.02 4.99 -8.64
CA LYS A 60 -9.08 3.98 -8.43
C LYS A 60 -10.41 4.35 -9.08
N THR A 61 -10.72 5.65 -9.21
CA THR A 61 -11.93 6.10 -9.90
C THR A 61 -11.92 5.72 -11.39
N GLN A 62 -10.74 5.74 -12.02
CA GLN A 62 -10.58 5.32 -13.42
C GLN A 62 -10.40 3.81 -13.56
N PHE A 63 -9.81 3.18 -12.54
CA PHE A 63 -9.49 1.75 -12.51
C PHE A 63 -10.07 1.09 -11.25
N PRO A 64 -11.40 0.86 -11.20
CA PRO A 64 -12.09 0.39 -9.99
C PRO A 64 -11.60 -0.99 -9.52
N ASP A 65 -11.25 -1.86 -10.47
CA ASP A 65 -10.80 -3.23 -10.24
C ASP A 65 -9.28 -3.40 -10.41
N GLY A 66 -8.55 -2.29 -10.54
CA GLY A 66 -7.11 -2.30 -10.82
C GLY A 66 -6.25 -2.71 -9.62
N GLU A 67 -5.13 -3.39 -9.91
CA GLU A 67 -4.10 -3.67 -8.91
C GLU A 67 -3.29 -2.38 -8.64
N LEU A 68 -3.57 -1.74 -7.51
CA LEU A 68 -2.95 -0.47 -7.13
C LEU A 68 -1.57 -0.69 -6.49
N ALA A 69 -0.63 0.20 -6.79
CA ALA A 69 0.71 0.21 -6.22
C ALA A 69 1.17 1.64 -5.90
N GLY A 70 1.95 1.77 -4.83
CA GLY A 70 2.59 3.02 -4.42
C GLY A 70 4.10 2.94 -4.55
N ILE A 71 4.73 4.01 -5.04
CA ILE A 71 6.18 4.17 -5.05
C ILE A 71 6.52 5.34 -4.13
N TYR A 72 7.50 5.14 -3.26
CA TYR A 72 8.01 6.16 -2.34
C TYR A 72 9.49 6.37 -2.64
N TYR A 73 9.85 7.56 -3.11
CA TYR A 73 11.19 7.82 -3.65
C TYR A 73 12.17 8.32 -2.61
N ASP A 74 11.66 8.93 -1.54
CA ASP A 74 12.45 9.64 -0.55
C ASP A 74 12.34 8.98 0.83
N ASN A 75 13.41 9.07 1.62
CA ASN A 75 13.38 8.65 3.02
C ASN A 75 12.86 9.82 3.89
N PRO A 76 11.72 9.66 4.60
CA PRO A 76 11.12 10.72 5.41
C PRO A 76 11.94 11.12 6.63
N GLU A 77 12.95 10.34 7.02
CA GLU A 77 13.89 10.76 8.08
C GLU A 77 14.87 11.84 7.60
N PHE A 78 15.07 11.99 6.29
CA PHE A 78 16.07 12.88 5.71
C PHE A 78 15.49 13.96 4.78
N VAL A 79 14.29 13.75 4.23
CA VAL A 79 13.62 14.71 3.36
C VAL A 79 12.44 15.33 4.09
N THR A 80 12.33 16.66 4.01
CA THR A 80 11.23 17.40 4.63
C THR A 80 9.89 16.98 4.05
N GLU A 81 8.87 16.93 4.90
CA GLU A 81 7.55 16.40 4.58
C GLU A 81 6.93 17.02 3.31
N ASP A 82 7.01 18.35 3.15
CA ASP A 82 6.49 19.09 1.99
C ASP A 82 7.24 18.81 0.67
N SER A 83 8.34 18.06 0.73
CA SER A 83 9.21 17.73 -0.42
C SER A 83 9.28 16.23 -0.69
N LEU A 84 8.59 15.40 0.10
CA LEU A 84 8.54 13.96 -0.12
C LEU A 84 7.82 13.65 -1.43
N ARG A 85 8.45 12.85 -2.30
CA ARG A 85 7.88 12.44 -3.58
C ARG A 85 7.41 11.01 -3.52
N SER A 86 6.24 10.80 -4.07
CA SER A 86 5.66 9.48 -4.23
C SER A 86 4.81 9.42 -5.49
N PHE A 87 4.42 8.21 -5.86
CA PHE A 87 3.57 7.95 -7.01
C PHE A 87 2.52 6.91 -6.63
N ALA A 88 1.27 7.20 -6.96
CA ALA A 88 0.16 6.26 -6.83
C ALA A 88 -0.25 5.82 -8.23
N GLY A 89 -0.24 4.52 -8.49
CA GLY A 89 -0.57 3.99 -9.81
C GLY A 89 -1.32 2.68 -9.76
N VAL A 90 -1.70 2.24 -10.95
CA VAL A 90 -2.31 0.93 -11.22
C VAL A 90 -1.45 0.18 -12.22
N LYS A 91 -1.31 -1.12 -12.02
CA LYS A 91 -0.63 -2.00 -12.97
C LYS A 91 -1.41 -2.17 -14.26
N VAL A 92 -0.74 -1.97 -15.38
CA VAL A 92 -1.35 -2.01 -16.72
C VAL A 92 -0.45 -2.71 -17.73
N SER A 93 -1.04 -3.18 -18.83
CA SER A 93 -0.27 -3.47 -20.04
C SER A 93 0.24 -2.18 -20.70
N ALA A 94 1.20 -2.31 -21.62
CA ALA A 94 1.73 -1.16 -22.36
C ALA A 94 0.63 -0.43 -23.15
N THR A 95 -0.29 -1.17 -23.78
CA THR A 95 -1.39 -0.59 -24.55
C THR A 95 -2.36 0.18 -23.66
N GLU A 96 -2.83 -0.43 -22.57
CA GLU A 96 -3.73 0.23 -21.60
C GLU A 96 -3.08 1.47 -20.99
N GLY A 97 -1.78 1.41 -20.68
CA GLY A 97 -1.04 2.55 -20.17
C GLY A 97 -0.99 3.73 -21.15
N LEU A 98 -0.76 3.46 -22.45
CA LEU A 98 -0.76 4.49 -23.49
C LEU A 98 -2.15 5.10 -23.71
N GLU A 99 -3.20 4.28 -23.69
CA GLU A 99 -4.58 4.76 -23.78
C GLU A 99 -4.94 5.65 -22.58
N ALA A 100 -4.53 5.23 -21.38
CA ALA A 100 -4.79 5.96 -20.14
C ALA A 100 -4.15 7.35 -20.13
N ILE A 101 -2.88 7.48 -20.52
CA ILE A 101 -2.23 8.81 -20.59
C ILE A 101 -2.79 9.69 -21.71
N ALA A 102 -3.34 9.10 -22.77
CA ALA A 102 -4.01 9.85 -23.83
C ALA A 102 -5.37 10.39 -23.36
N ALA A 103 -6.09 9.62 -22.54
CA ALA A 103 -7.38 10.02 -21.95
C ALA A 103 -7.24 10.96 -20.74
N HIS A 104 -6.15 10.80 -19.97
CA HIS A 104 -5.87 11.53 -18.74
C HIS A 104 -4.46 12.15 -18.81
N PRO A 105 -4.32 13.37 -19.36
CA PRO A 105 -3.01 14.01 -19.57
C PRO A 105 -2.18 14.25 -18.29
N GLU A 106 -2.83 14.21 -17.13
CA GLU A 106 -2.17 14.29 -15.83
C GLU A 106 -1.52 12.97 -15.40
N PHE A 107 -1.91 11.85 -16.00
CA PHE A 107 -1.31 10.55 -15.69
C PHE A 107 0.06 10.40 -16.34
N ARG A 108 0.92 9.64 -15.68
CA ARG A 108 2.24 9.27 -16.17
C ARG A 108 2.44 7.77 -16.10
N LEU A 109 3.30 7.27 -16.99
CA LEU A 109 3.78 5.90 -16.95
C LEU A 109 5.08 5.84 -16.18
N VAL A 110 5.19 4.82 -15.32
CA VAL A 110 6.42 4.47 -14.61
C VAL A 110 6.67 2.99 -14.82
N GLU A 111 7.82 2.65 -15.37
CA GLU A 111 8.29 1.27 -15.45
C GLU A 111 8.95 0.88 -14.14
N ILE A 112 8.51 -0.25 -13.57
CA ILE A 112 9.19 -0.90 -12.46
C ILE A 112 10.05 -1.99 -13.05
N GLU A 113 11.36 -1.72 -13.15
CA GLU A 113 12.33 -2.69 -13.66
C GLU A 113 12.31 -3.98 -12.84
N LYS A 114 12.49 -5.10 -13.52
CA LYS A 114 12.64 -6.37 -12.84
C LYS A 114 14.04 -6.47 -12.22
N GLY A 115 14.14 -6.75 -10.93
CA GLY A 115 15.44 -6.91 -10.28
C GLY A 115 15.37 -7.51 -8.88
N PRO A 116 16.54 -7.78 -8.27
CA PRO A 116 16.63 -8.26 -6.90
C PRO A 116 16.06 -7.25 -5.91
N ALA A 117 15.21 -7.71 -5.00
CA ALA A 117 14.57 -6.90 -3.98
C ALA A 117 14.43 -7.66 -2.66
N LEU A 118 14.33 -6.90 -1.57
CA LEU A 118 13.75 -7.39 -0.32
C LEU A 118 12.24 -7.18 -0.40
N TYR A 119 11.45 -8.20 -0.13
CA TYR A 119 9.99 -8.11 -0.16
C TYR A 119 9.37 -8.87 1.00
N THR A 120 8.08 -8.62 1.23
CA THR A 120 7.27 -9.37 2.19
C THR A 120 5.88 -9.54 1.61
N GLU A 121 5.32 -10.73 1.75
CA GLU A 121 3.93 -11.02 1.39
C GLU A 121 3.06 -10.85 2.62
N TRP A 122 2.23 -9.81 2.62
CA TRP A 122 1.36 -9.51 3.76
C TRP A 122 -0.12 -9.65 3.38
N SER A 123 -0.76 -10.71 3.88
CA SER A 123 -2.19 -10.99 3.69
C SER A 123 -3.07 -10.47 4.84
N GLY A 124 -2.64 -9.42 5.55
CA GLY A 124 -3.26 -8.99 6.82
C GLY A 124 -3.98 -7.66 6.86
N GLY A 125 -4.16 -6.98 5.74
CA GLY A 125 -4.94 -5.73 5.69
C GLY A 125 -6.38 -5.98 5.26
N SER A 126 -7.35 -5.56 6.08
CA SER A 126 -8.64 -5.17 5.53
C SER A 126 -8.41 -3.92 4.67
N GLY A 127 -8.48 -4.07 3.35
CA GLY A 127 -8.65 -2.94 2.43
C GLY A 127 -10.01 -2.27 2.58
#